data_AF-A0A662UZV4-F1
#
_entry.id   AF-A0A662UZV4-F1
#
_cell.length_a   1.000
_cell.length_b   1.000
_cell.length_c   1.000
_cell.angle_alpha   90.00
_cell.angle_beta   90.00
_cell.angle_gamma   90.00
#
_symmetry.space_group_name_H-M   'P 1'
#
loop_
_entity.id
_entity.type
_entity.pdbx_description
1 polymer ?
#
loop_
_entity_poly.entity_id
_entity_poly.type
_entity_poly.pdbx_seq_one_letter_code
_entity_poly.pdbx_strand_id
1 'polypeptide(L)'
;MELDKDFVKYLKKTLEDTKFAIEGGSDPKAKKIRKTSYIFLSMPDPTSISTMIGITLYTTSKVLEKRKIRGIKDYIAEYNIMVKNAKDIIKDLQI
;
A
#
# COMPACT_ATOMS: atom_id res chain seq x y z
N MET A 1 9.83 3.41 -37.57
CA MET A 1 8.66 3.81 -36.76
C MET A 1 9.18 4.01 -35.35
N GLU A 2 9.62 5.23 -35.02
CA GLU A 2 10.08 5.51 -33.66
C GLU A 2 8.88 5.40 -32.74
N LEU A 3 8.91 4.46 -31.78
CA LEU A 3 7.88 4.41 -30.76
C LEU A 3 7.92 5.72 -29.99
N ASP A 4 6.81 6.44 -30.05
CA ASP A 4 6.60 7.67 -29.29
C ASP A 4 6.87 7.41 -27.80
N LYS A 5 7.82 8.16 -27.23
CA LYS A 5 8.26 8.02 -25.84
C LYS A 5 7.10 8.19 -24.87
N ASP A 6 6.10 8.99 -25.23
CA ASP A 6 4.92 9.22 -24.42
C ASP A 6 3.99 8.00 -24.41
N PHE A 7 3.88 7.28 -25.53
CA PHE A 7 3.12 6.03 -25.61
C PHE A 7 3.75 4.92 -24.76
N VAL A 8 5.08 4.79 -24.77
CA VAL A 8 5.80 3.82 -23.92
C VAL A 8 5.62 4.14 -22.43
N LYS A 9 5.66 5.43 -22.07
CA LYS A 9 5.43 5.89 -20.69
C LYS A 9 4.01 5.59 -20.23
N TYR A 10 3.02 5.80 -21.09
CA TYR A 10 1.62 5.45 -20.83
C TYR A 10 1.46 3.96 -20.55
N LEU A 11 1.98 3.09 -21.43
CA LEU A 11 1.88 1.63 -21.26
C LEU A 11 2.51 1.15 -19.95
N LYS A 12 3.69 1.67 -19.59
CA LYS A 12 4.34 1.32 -18.31
C LYS A 12 3.47 1.69 -17.11
N LYS A 13 2.91 2.90 -17.12
CA LYS A 13 2.03 3.37 -16.04
C LYS A 13 0.78 2.49 -15.91
N THR A 14 0.10 2.21 -17.02
CA THR A 14 -1.09 1.36 -17.03
C THR A 14 -0.80 -0.05 -16.50
N LEU A 15 0.37 -0.60 -16.82
CA LEU A 15 0.78 -1.92 -16.36
C LEU A 15 1.09 -1.93 -14.85
N GLU A 16 1.72 -0.88 -14.33
CA GLU A 16 1.92 -0.67 -12.89
C GLU A 16 0.60 -0.51 -12.14
N ASP A 17 -0.32 0.30 -12.66
CA ASP A 17 -1.65 0.53 -12.07
C ASP A 17 -2.47 -0.78 -12.03
N THR A 18 -2.43 -1.57 -13.10
CA THR A 18 -3.12 -2.87 -13.17
C THR A 18 -2.51 -3.88 -12.19
N LYS A 19 -1.18 -3.94 -12.11
CA LYS A 19 -0.48 -4.79 -11.15
C LYS A 19 -0.85 -4.43 -9.70
N PHE A 20 -0.90 -3.13 -9.40
CA PHE A 20 -1.31 -2.63 -8.09
C PHE A 20 -2.77 -3.01 -7.76
N ALA A 21 -3.69 -2.89 -8.72
CA ALA A 21 -5.09 -3.28 -8.52
C ALA A 21 -5.24 -4.79 -8.20
N ILE A 22 -4.43 -5.64 -8.83
CA ILE A 22 -4.48 -7.09 -8.65
C ILE A 22 -3.85 -7.51 -7.31
N GLU A 23 -2.62 -7.07 -7.03
CA GLU A 23 -1.82 -7.56 -5.90
C GLU A 23 -2.09 -6.78 -4.60
N GLY A 24 -2.63 -5.57 -4.74
CA GLY A 24 -2.58 -4.58 -3.69
C GLY A 24 -1.14 -4.13 -3.44
N GLY A 25 -0.96 -3.24 -2.47
CA GLY A 25 0.37 -2.76 -2.14
C GLY A 25 0.37 -1.68 -1.09
N SER A 26 1.57 -1.26 -0.69
CA SER A 26 1.73 -0.12 0.20
C SER A 26 1.27 1.16 -0.49
N ASP A 27 0.60 2.06 0.24
CA ASP A 27 0.16 3.34 -0.30
C ASP A 27 1.37 4.10 -0.89
N PRO A 28 1.37 4.48 -2.19
CA PRO A 28 2.48 5.21 -2.79
C PRO A 28 2.76 6.55 -2.10
N LYS A 29 1.77 7.14 -1.42
CA LYS A 29 1.94 8.34 -0.58
C LYS A 29 2.81 8.06 0.64
N ALA A 30 2.81 6.84 1.18
CA ALA A 30 3.60 6.47 2.35
C ALA A 30 5.10 6.66 2.10
N LYS A 31 5.58 6.29 0.90
CA LYS A 31 6.99 6.47 0.50
C LYS A 31 7.35 7.95 0.35
N LYS A 32 6.43 8.77 -0.17
CA LYS A 32 6.62 10.21 -0.32
C LYS A 32 6.70 10.90 1.05
N ILE A 33 5.77 10.57 1.95
CA ILE A 33 5.73 11.08 3.33
C ILE A 33 7.02 10.70 4.08
N ARG A 34 7.52 9.47 3.91
CA ARG A 34 8.80 9.01 4.49
C ARG A 34 10.00 9.81 4.02
N LYS A 35 10.06 10.17 2.75
CA LYS A 35 11.15 11.02 2.24
C LYS A 35 11.10 12.40 2.89
N THR A 36 9.91 12.98 3.00
CA THR A 36 9.70 14.26 3.67
C THR A 36 10.07 14.22 5.16
N SER A 37 9.80 13.10 5.86
CA SER A 37 10.18 12.98 7.28
C SER A 37 11.68 13.14 7.49
N TYR A 38 12.52 12.62 6.60
CA TYR A 38 13.98 12.73 6.73
C TYR A 38 14.48 14.17 6.63
N ILE A 39 13.81 15.01 5.83
CA ILE A 39 14.16 16.44 5.72
C ILE A 39 14.02 17.09 7.10
N PHE A 40 12.86 16.92 7.75
CA PHE A 40 12.59 17.48 9.06
C PHE A 40 13.45 16.89 10.18
N LEU A 41 13.79 15.59 10.10
CA LEU A 41 14.69 14.94 11.06
C LEU A 41 16.15 15.41 10.95
N SER A 42 16.56 15.87 9.76
CA SER A 42 17.91 16.38 9.50
C SER A 42 18.08 17.89 9.74
N MET A 43 16.98 18.60 10.00
CA MET A 43 17.01 20.04 10.24
C MET A 43 17.63 20.34 11.61
N PRO A 44 18.63 21.24 11.70
CA PRO A 44 19.12 21.72 12.98
C PRO A 44 18.02 22.57 13.62
N ASP A 45 17.40 22.05 14.68
CA ASP A 45 16.30 22.71 15.36
C ASP A 45 16.48 22.70 16.89
N PRO A 46 16.84 23.84 17.50
CA PRO A 46 16.99 23.95 18.95
C PRO A 46 15.66 23.80 19.71
N THR A 47 14.52 23.98 19.02
CA THR A 47 13.16 23.86 19.60
C THR A 47 12.56 22.46 19.45
N SER A 48 13.23 21.55 18.75
CA SER A 48 12.78 20.17 18.47
C SER A 48 11.44 20.05 17.72
N ILE A 49 10.87 21.14 17.21
CA ILE A 49 9.62 21.16 16.45
C ILE A 49 9.75 20.34 15.16
N SER A 50 10.84 20.54 14.43
CA SER A 50 11.22 19.83 13.21
C SER A 50 11.44 18.35 13.49
N THR A 51 12.08 18.01 14.61
CA THR A 51 12.22 16.61 15.03
C THR A 51 10.85 15.96 15.27
N MET A 52 9.95 16.66 15.96
CA MET A 52 8.59 16.17 16.20
C MET A 52 7.82 15.97 14.88
N ILE A 53 7.84 16.95 13.98
CA ILE A 53 7.24 16.84 12.63
C ILE A 53 7.82 15.64 11.89
N GLY A 54 9.14 15.47 11.92
CA GLY A 54 9.85 14.35 11.32
C GLY A 54 9.37 13.00 11.86
N ILE A 55 9.28 12.84 13.18
CA ILE A 55 8.78 11.62 13.82
C ILE A 55 7.31 11.35 13.44
N THR A 56 6.45 12.37 13.46
CA THR A 56 5.04 12.24 13.10
C THR A 56 4.87 11.79 11.64
N LEU A 57 5.63 12.37 10.71
CA LEU A 57 5.60 11.96 9.31
C LEU A 57 6.13 10.53 9.12
N TYR A 58 7.21 10.17 9.80
CA TYR A 58 7.78 8.82 9.72
C TYR A 58 6.82 7.74 10.23
N THR A 59 6.17 8.00 11.37
CA THR A 59 5.18 7.08 11.96
C THR A 59 3.94 6.95 11.08
N THR A 60 3.43 8.08 10.56
CA THR A 60 2.31 8.09 9.60
C THR A 60 2.64 7.28 8.35
N SER A 61 3.85 7.44 7.80
CA SER A 61 4.34 6.64 6.68
C SER A 61 4.31 5.13 6.99
N LYS A 62 4.81 4.70 8.16
CA LYS A 62 4.76 3.28 8.55
C LYS A 62 3.34 2.75 8.66
N VAL A 63 2.41 3.54 9.19
CA VAL A 63 1.00 3.15 9.27
C VAL A 63 0.40 2.97 7.88
N LEU A 64 0.69 3.87 6.94
CA LEU A 64 0.23 3.78 5.56
C LEU A 64 0.90 2.63 4.78
N GLU A 65 2.17 2.30 5.07
CA GLU A 65 2.85 1.12 4.54
C GLU A 65 2.19 -0.18 5.03
N LYS A 66 1.79 -0.22 6.31
CA LYS A 66 1.11 -1.36 6.93
C LYS A 66 -0.36 -1.50 6.51
N ARG A 67 -1.07 -0.39 6.33
CA ARG A 67 -2.42 -0.37 5.72
C ARG A 67 -2.29 -0.62 4.23
N LYS A 68 -1.90 -1.85 3.87
CA LYS A 68 -1.86 -2.33 2.49
C LYS A 68 -3.21 -2.03 1.86
N ILE A 69 -3.21 -1.37 0.70
CA ILE A 69 -4.41 -1.25 -0.11
C ILE A 69 -4.74 -2.66 -0.59
N ARG A 70 -5.93 -3.15 -0.23
CA ARG A 70 -6.39 -4.50 -0.57
C ARG A 70 -6.50 -4.63 -2.09
N GLY A 71 -5.81 -5.62 -2.65
CA GLY A 71 -5.94 -5.97 -4.06
C GLY A 71 -7.07 -6.96 -4.29
N ILE A 72 -7.40 -7.21 -5.55
CA ILE A 72 -8.39 -8.23 -5.96
C ILE A 72 -8.03 -9.62 -5.38
N LYS A 73 -6.73 -9.96 -5.32
CA LYS A 73 -6.26 -11.23 -4.71
C LYS A 73 -6.67 -11.36 -3.24
N ASP A 74 -6.63 -10.27 -2.49
CA ASP A 74 -6.96 -10.27 -1.06
C ASP A 74 -8.47 -10.57 -0.87
N TYR A 75 -9.34 -10.04 -1.76
CA TYR A 75 -10.78 -10.35 -1.77
C TYR A 75 -11.08 -11.80 -2.13
N ILE A 76 -10.39 -12.36 -3.13
CA ILE A 76 -10.54 -13.77 -3.52
C ILE A 76 -10.15 -14.69 -2.37
N ALA A 77 -9.05 -14.37 -1.67
CA ALA A 77 -8.60 -15.14 -0.52
C ALA A 77 -9.63 -15.10 0.63
N GLU A 78 -10.16 -13.93 0.97
CA GLU A 78 -11.22 -13.79 1.99
C GLU A 78 -12.48 -14.59 1.62
N TYR A 79 -12.92 -14.53 0.36
CA TYR A 79 -14.08 -15.29 -0.11
C TYR A 79 -13.86 -16.80 0.02
N ASN A 80 -12.70 -17.32 -0.39
CA ASN A 80 -12.38 -18.74 -0.29
C ASN A 80 -12.36 -19.23 1.16
N ILE A 81 -11.82 -18.42 2.08
CA ILE A 81 -11.85 -18.73 3.52
C ILE A 81 -13.29 -18.78 4.03
N MET A 82 -14.13 -17.82 3.64
CA MET A 82 -15.53 -17.77 4.04
C MET A 82 -16.30 -19.01 3.55
N VAL A 83 -16.13 -19.41 2.29
CA VAL A 83 -16.76 -20.61 1.73
C VAL A 83 -16.28 -21.87 2.44
N LYS A 84 -14.99 -21.97 2.77
CA LYS A 84 -14.45 -23.10 3.52
C LYS A 84 -15.09 -23.19 4.91
N ASN A 85 -15.14 -22.09 5.65
CA ASN A 85 -15.75 -22.06 6.98
C ASN A 85 -17.22 -22.43 6.93
N ALA A 86 -17.97 -21.95 5.92
CA ALA A 86 -19.38 -22.33 5.75
C ALA A 86 -19.55 -23.82 5.49
N LYS A 87 -18.66 -24.44 4.68
CA LYS A 87 -18.67 -25.89 4.45
C LYS A 87 -18.37 -26.68 5.73
N ASP A 88 -17.42 -26.22 6.52
CA ASP A 88 -17.05 -26.88 7.79
C ASP A 88 -18.24 -26.84 8.78
N ILE A 89 -18.92 -25.69 8.91
CA ILE A 89 -20.13 -25.57 9.74
C ILE A 89 -21.27 -26.48 9.26
N ILE A 90 -21.53 -26.55 7.94
CA ILE A 90 -22.57 -27.43 7.38
C ILE A 90 -22.24 -28.89 7.68
N LYS A 91 -20.97 -29.27 7.58
CA LYS A 91 -20.53 -30.64 7.89
C LYS A 91 -20.72 -30.98 9.37
N ASP A 92 -20.43 -30.04 10.27
CA ASP A 92 -20.65 -30.21 11.70
C ASP A 92 -22.15 -30.27 12.06
N LEU A 93 -23.02 -29.62 11.28
CA LEU A 93 -24.48 -29.65 11.43
C LEU A 93 -25.16 -30.89 10.81
N GLN A 94 -24.47 -31.65 9.96
CA GLN A 94 -24.98 -32.89 9.35
C GLN A 94 -24.79 -34.13 10.24
N ILE A 95 -24.55 -33.93 11.54
CA ILE A 95 -24.58 -34.94 12.60
C ILE A 95 -26.00 -35.05 13.16
#